data_AF-A0A1A0I723-F1
#
_entry.id   AF-A0A1A0I723-F1
#
_cell.length_a   1.000
_cell.length_b   1.000
_cell.length_c   1.000
_cell.angle_alpha   90.00
_cell.angle_beta   90.00
_cell.angle_gamma   90.00
#
_symmetry.space_group_name_H-M   'P 1'
#
loop_
_entity.id
_entity.type
_entity.pdbx_description
1 polymer ?
#
loop_
_entity_poly.entity_id
_entity_poly.type
_entity_poly.pdbx_seq_one_letter_code
_entity_poly.pdbx_strand_id
1 'polypeptide(L)' 'MTGPASIDSAQRCADTVGQLADPAQAPAAVGALRKHGVSTRAAGQGALQVSPSFVMTTAEVGELADRIGAALG' A
#
# COMPACT_ATOMS: atom_id res chain seq x y z
N MET A 1 15.32 -25.68 15.17
CA MET A 1 14.05 -25.07 15.62
C MET A 1 13.91 -23.70 14.98
N THR A 2 13.44 -23.66 13.74
CA THR A 2 13.14 -22.40 13.04
C THR A 2 11.66 -22.14 13.28
N GLY A 3 11.34 -21.16 14.12
CA GLY A 3 9.94 -20.78 14.36
C GLY A 3 9.25 -20.40 13.05
N PRO A 4 7.92 -20.50 12.95
CA PRO A 4 7.22 -20.03 11.77
C PRO A 4 7.60 -18.58 11.54
N ALA A 5 8.09 -18.26 10.34
CA ALA A 5 8.37 -16.89 9.94
C ALA A 5 7.15 -16.05 10.32
N SER A 6 7.40 -15.02 11.13
CA SER A 6 6.41 -14.07 11.63
C SER A 6 5.54 -13.61 10.46
N ILE A 7 4.38 -14.25 10.28
CA ILE A 7 3.28 -13.69 9.50
C ILE A 7 2.74 -12.60 10.42
N ASP A 8 3.41 -11.46 10.29
CA ASP A 8 3.19 -10.24 11.03
C ASP A 8 1.70 -9.89 11.00
N SER A 9 1.17 -9.41 12.13
CA SER A 9 -0.26 -9.24 12.37
C SER A 9 -0.97 -8.30 11.36
N ALA A 10 -0.20 -7.66 10.47
CA ALA A 10 -0.64 -6.84 9.35
C ALA A 10 -1.25 -7.62 8.15
N GLN A 11 -1.01 -8.93 8.00
CA GLN A 11 -1.46 -9.70 6.82
C GLN A 11 -2.95 -10.13 6.87
N ARG A 12 -3.74 -9.66 7.85
CA ARG A 12 -5.20 -9.91 7.96
C ARG A 12 -6.08 -8.88 7.24
N CYS A 13 -5.49 -7.98 6.48
CA CYS A 13 -6.17 -6.92 5.73
C CYS A 13 -6.28 -7.31 4.24
N ALA A 14 -7.32 -6.87 3.54
CA ALA A 14 -7.48 -7.16 2.12
C ALA A 14 -6.38 -6.46 1.31
N ASP A 15 -5.60 -7.21 0.55
CA ASP A 15 -4.48 -6.67 -0.22
C ASP A 15 -4.96 -6.10 -1.55
N THR A 16 -4.73 -4.80 -1.78
CA THR A 16 -4.95 -4.14 -3.07
C THR A 16 -3.62 -3.81 -3.72
N VAL A 17 -3.47 -4.14 -5.01
CA VAL A 17 -2.23 -3.92 -5.77
C VAL A 17 -2.49 -2.96 -6.93
N GLY A 18 -1.73 -1.86 -6.98
CA GLY A 18 -1.66 -0.97 -8.13
C GLY A 18 -0.35 -1.19 -8.89
N GLN A 19 -0.38 -1.18 -10.23
CA GLN A 19 0.81 -1.33 -11.05
C GLN A 19 1.30 0.04 -11.54
N LEU A 20 2.57 0.36 -11.31
CA LEU A 20 3.18 1.55 -11.89
C LEU A 20 3.54 1.31 -13.36
N ALA A 21 3.41 2.35 -14.19
CA ALA A 21 3.79 2.27 -15.60
C ALA A 21 5.32 2.08 -15.78
N ASP A 22 6.11 2.72 -14.92
CA ASP A 22 7.56 2.50 -14.81
C ASP A 22 7.88 1.84 -13.45
N PRO A 23 8.29 0.57 -13.44
CA PRO A 23 8.67 -0.14 -12.23
C PRO A 23 9.78 0.53 -11.42
N ALA A 24 10.67 1.30 -12.06
CA ALA A 24 11.77 1.98 -11.38
C ALA A 24 11.28 3.10 -10.44
N GLN A 25 10.05 3.58 -10.62
CA GLN A 25 9.46 4.62 -9.77
C GLN A 25 8.95 4.08 -8.43
N ALA A 26 8.91 2.77 -8.21
CA ALA A 26 8.31 2.18 -7.00
C ALA A 26 8.89 2.73 -5.67
N PRO A 27 10.21 2.89 -5.49
CA PRO A 27 10.74 3.47 -4.25
C PRO A 27 10.32 4.94 -4.04
N ALA A 28 10.29 5.74 -5.12
CA ALA A 28 9.89 7.14 -5.07
C ALA A 28 8.39 7.26 -4.75
N ALA A 29 7.55 6.44 -5.38
CA ALA A 29 6.11 6.39 -5.14
C ALA A 29 5.77 5.99 -3.70
N VAL A 30 6.47 5.01 -3.12
CA VAL A 30 6.34 4.66 -1.70
C VAL A 30 6.68 5.86 -0.80
N GLY A 31 7.75 6.60 -1.14
CA GLY A 31 8.14 7.81 -0.43
C GLY A 31 7.08 8.92 -0.53
N ALA A 32 6.49 9.13 -1.71
CA ALA A 32 5.41 10.09 -1.91
C ALA A 32 4.17 9.72 -1.09
N LEU A 33 3.70 8.47 -1.19
CA LEU A 33 2.54 7.97 -0.46
C LEU A 33 2.68 8.14 1.07
N ARG A 34 3.87 7.89 1.62
CA ARG A 34 4.15 8.10 3.04
C ARG A 34 3.98 9.55 3.47
N LYS A 35 4.34 10.53 2.63
CA LYS A 35 4.14 11.96 2.92
C LYS A 35 2.65 12.34 2.99
N HIS A 36 1.80 11.61 2.27
CA HIS A 36 0.34 11.76 2.31
C HIS A 36 -0.33 10.87 3.36
N GLY A 37 0.45 10.28 4.28
CA GLY A 37 -0.08 9.44 5.36
C GLY A 37 -0.53 8.05 4.92
N VAL A 38 -0.12 7.60 3.72
CA VAL A 38 -0.44 6.26 3.20
C VAL A 38 0.76 5.34 3.34
N SER A 39 0.62 4.32 4.18
CA SER A 39 1.63 3.28 4.33
C SER A 39 1.48 2.21 3.26
N THR A 40 2.51 2.04 2.43
CA THR A 40 2.54 1.05 1.35
C THR A 40 3.88 0.35 1.30
N ARG A 41 3.92 -0.75 0.53
CA ARG A 41 5.17 -1.42 0.15
C ARG A 41 5.26 -1.59 -1.36
N ALA A 42 6.47 -1.52 -1.89
CA ALA A 42 6.74 -2.02 -3.24
C ALA A 42 6.64 -3.56 -3.21
N ALA A 43 5.70 -4.09 -3.99
CA ALA A 43 5.66 -5.48 -4.40
C ALA A 43 6.34 -5.59 -5.78
N GLY A 44 6.82 -6.78 -6.14
CA GLY A 44 7.70 -6.96 -7.31
C GLY A 44 7.21 -6.31 -8.62
N GLN A 45 8.15 -5.98 -9.52
CA GLN A 45 7.88 -5.44 -10.86
C GLN A 45 7.08 -4.12 -10.90
N GLY A 46 7.24 -3.24 -9.90
CA GLY A 46 6.59 -1.92 -9.91
C GLY A 46 5.22 -1.88 -9.22
N ALA A 47 4.80 -3.00 -8.64
CA ALA A 47 3.54 -3.08 -7.92
C ALA A 47 3.64 -2.32 -6.59
N LEU A 48 2.58 -1.60 -6.24
CA LEU A 48 2.38 -1.01 -4.92
C LEU A 48 1.27 -1.75 -4.21
N GLN A 49 1.58 -2.32 -3.05
CA GLN A 49 0.61 -2.99 -2.21
C GLN A 49 0.15 -2.07 -1.08
N VAL A 50 -1.16 -1.96 -0.96
CA VAL A 50 -1.89 -1.29 0.13
C VAL A 50 -2.72 -2.33 0.85
N SER A 51 -2.77 -2.26 2.19
CA SER A 51 -3.57 -3.17 3.01
C SER A 51 -4.54 -2.37 3.89
N PRO A 52 -5.71 -1.95 3.36
CA PRO A 52 -6.74 -1.27 4.14
C PRO A 52 -7.30 -2.16 5.25
N SER A 53 -7.65 -1.58 6.39
CA SER A 53 -8.28 -2.33 7.48
C SER A 53 -9.67 -2.82 7.08
N PHE A 54 -10.03 -4.03 7.50
CA PHE A 54 -11.34 -4.63 7.19
C PHE A 54 -12.53 -3.85 7.78
N VAL A 55 -12.29 -3.00 8.77
CA VAL A 55 -13.33 -2.20 9.42
C VAL A 55 -13.45 -0.78 8.86
N MET A 56 -12.69 -0.43 7.81
CA MET A 56 -12.84 0.86 7.15
C MET A 56 -14.22 1.01 6.53
N THR A 57 -14.84 2.16 6.73
CA THR A 57 -16.07 2.58 6.05
C THR A 57 -15.79 2.95 4.59
N THR A 58 -16.84 3.01 3.78
CA THR A 58 -16.73 3.45 2.37
C THR A 58 -16.16 4.86 2.25
N ALA A 59 -16.49 5.77 3.17
CA ALA A 59 -15.96 7.13 3.17
C ALA A 59 -14.44 7.14 3.42
N GLU A 60 -13.96 6.37 4.40
CA GLU A 60 -12.53 6.24 4.70
C GLU A 60 -11.75 5.58 3.56
N VAL A 61 -12.37 4.64 2.83
CA VAL A 61 -11.79 4.08 1.59
C VAL A 61 -11.70 5.15 0.49
N GLY A 62 -12.71 6.01 0.36
CA GLY A 62 -12.68 7.17 -0.54
C GLY A 62 -11.55 8.13 -0.21
N GLU A 63 -11.40 8.51 1.06
CA GLU A 63 -10.30 9.36 1.50
C GLU A 63 -8.92 8.74 1.25
N LEU A 64 -8.78 7.42 1.42
CA LEU A 64 -7.56 6.71 1.09
C LEU A 64 -7.26 6.78 -0.41
N ALA A 65 -8.27 6.60 -1.26
CA ALA A 65 -8.12 6.72 -2.71
C ALA A 65 -7.72 8.16 -3.12
N ASP A 66 -8.33 9.18 -2.51
CA ASP A 66 -8.00 10.59 -2.78
C ASP A 66 -6.55 10.90 -2.40
N ARG A 67 -6.06 10.40 -1.27
CA ARG A 67 -4.66 10.58 -0.84
C ARG A 67 -3.68 9.86 -1.77
N ILE A 68 -4.03 8.67 -2.26
CA ILE A 68 -3.23 7.95 -3.26
C ILE A 68 -3.17 8.76 -4.57
N GLY A 69 -4.32 9.28 -5.03
CA GLY A 69 -4.41 10.13 -6.21
C GLY A 69 -3.57 11.39 -6.07
N ALA A 70 -3.65 12.08 -4.93
CA ALA A 70 -2.85 13.28 -4.66
C ALA A 70 -1.34 13.02 -4.55
N ALA A 71 -0.93 11.81 -4.18
CA ALA A 71 0.48 11.44 -4.04
C ALA A 71 1.13 11.00 -5.35
N LEU A 72 0.35 10.45 -6.29
CA LEU A 72 0.83 9.87 -7.55
C LEU A 72 0.44 10.69 -8.79
N GLY A 73 -0.40 11.72 -8.63
CA GLY A 73 -0.79 12.70 -9.63
C GLY A 73 0.21 13.84 -9.76
#